data_AF-A0A7V1WR49-F1
#
_entry.id   AF-A0A7V1WR49-F1
#
_cell.length_a   1.000
_cell.length_b   1.000
_cell.length_c   1.000
_cell.angle_alpha   90.00
_cell.angle_beta   90.00
_cell.angle_gamma   90.00
#
_symmetry.space_group_name_H-M   'P 1'
#
loop_
_entity.id
_entity.type
_entity.pdbx_description
1 polymer ?
#
loop_
_entity_poly.entity_id
_entity_poly.type
_entity_poly.pdbx_seq_one_letter_code
_entity_poly.pdbx_strand_id
1 'polypeptide(L)'
;MITAYLEMENEVNSLQIVDYIFSSIEKKKNSHYPQKFDIGALKKRVKKLIDSNGIKNGAEELIQEESIVNEEIARWCVLLTQRDKGITGVDLMLYCEQSKPPLNTQALLSLIRFYLELPFSETIRVKLDVLMTRLFSFNVKKGKRQLSHSPKEIRQKLEEYYKGFPNAPNFSEEEQRKLKAAVEKFSEFVSIAQNTRDLDALITSKLHEEIIRFKRQLGEGFLEPSVLAAAIECNVLVGNIYTDLLLQKKDLADATDVSIKYPVLEQQTFLEAVVHSINSPDLFESDSEGIDTKEMIDSKETSLESQIKSDRKTDKKVDRTTNISKTKVPILQFSSKIKHRWLIVVLVISVIFGIALYGYVEFFSNDIKKTAAQPISLENTEFKEYIKIGKINNELFVGVVTDKWNQLSEAEKRKLIEKLLELGRGQQFNKVYLLNNNGLTVASGVDGNIEISERQ
;
A
#
# COMPACT_ATOMS: atom_id res chain seq x y z
N MET A 1 -25.36 0.30 -11.98
CA MET A 1 -24.69 1.61 -12.17
C MET A 1 -24.29 2.25 -10.86
N ILE A 2 -25.19 2.48 -9.88
CA ILE A 2 -24.77 3.08 -8.58
C ILE A 2 -23.69 2.23 -7.87
N THR A 3 -23.84 0.90 -7.86
CA THR A 3 -22.86 -0.02 -7.29
C THR A 3 -21.46 0.13 -7.92
N ALA A 4 -21.39 0.29 -9.24
CA ALA A 4 -20.11 0.46 -9.95
C ALA A 4 -19.41 1.78 -9.60
N TYR A 5 -20.15 2.87 -9.43
CA TYR A 5 -19.56 4.16 -9.03
C TYR A 5 -19.14 4.19 -7.57
N LEU A 6 -19.84 3.46 -6.69
CA LEU A 6 -19.40 3.24 -5.31
C LEU A 6 -18.13 2.38 -5.25
N GLU A 7 -18.01 1.38 -6.14
CA GLU A 7 -16.77 0.61 -6.30
C GLU A 7 -15.61 1.49 -6.76
N MET A 8 -15.84 2.42 -7.69
CA MET A 8 -14.82 3.42 -8.10
C MET A 8 -14.41 4.34 -6.95
N GLU A 9 -15.36 4.82 -6.14
CA GLU A 9 -15.05 5.63 -4.96
C GLU A 9 -14.19 4.84 -3.96
N ASN A 10 -14.54 3.59 -3.72
CA ASN A 10 -13.77 2.69 -2.85
C ASN A 10 -12.36 2.44 -3.39
N GLU A 11 -12.22 2.26 -4.71
CA GLU A 11 -10.92 2.08 -5.38
C GLU A 11 -10.04 3.32 -5.20
N VAL A 12 -10.56 4.52 -5.50
CA VAL A 12 -9.83 5.79 -5.33
C VAL A 12 -9.40 5.99 -3.87
N ASN A 13 -10.27 5.66 -2.91
CA ASN A 13 -9.93 5.73 -1.50
C ASN A 13 -8.84 4.73 -1.12
N SER A 14 -8.88 3.51 -1.67
CA SER A 14 -7.88 2.47 -1.42
C SER A 14 -6.50 2.91 -1.94
N LEU A 15 -6.43 3.35 -3.20
CA LEU A 15 -5.18 3.82 -3.81
C LEU A 15 -4.63 5.07 -3.13
N GLN A 16 -5.48 5.98 -2.65
CA GLN A 16 -5.05 7.12 -1.84
C GLN A 16 -4.32 6.65 -0.56
N ILE A 17 -4.82 5.61 0.11
CA ILE A 17 -4.17 5.06 1.31
C ILE A 17 -2.83 4.43 0.94
N VAL A 18 -2.77 3.65 -0.14
CA VAL A 18 -1.53 3.05 -0.63
C VAL A 18 -0.49 4.12 -0.98
N ASP A 19 -0.88 5.17 -1.71
CA ASP A 19 -0.03 6.31 -2.04
C ASP A 19 0.56 6.99 -0.79
N TYR A 20 -0.28 7.23 0.22
CA TYR A 20 0.16 7.82 1.48
C TYR A 20 1.22 6.95 2.15
N ILE A 21 0.98 5.65 2.25
CA ILE A 21 1.89 4.70 2.90
C ILE A 21 3.22 4.61 2.14
N PHE A 22 3.18 4.46 0.81
CA PHE A 22 4.38 4.41 -0.02
C PHE A 22 5.20 5.69 0.13
N SER A 23 4.53 6.84 0.08
CA SER A 23 5.17 8.15 0.28
C SER A 23 5.83 8.26 1.65
N SER A 24 5.22 7.71 2.70
CA SER A 24 5.84 7.70 4.03
C SER A 24 7.06 6.79 4.11
N ILE A 25 7.03 5.62 3.46
CA ILE A 25 8.16 4.69 3.40
C ILE A 25 9.32 5.33 2.63
N GLU A 26 9.05 5.89 1.45
CA GLU A 26 10.05 6.56 0.62
C GLU A 26 10.72 7.74 1.34
N LYS A 27 9.93 8.54 2.07
CA LYS A 27 10.45 9.62 2.91
C LYS A 27 11.40 9.11 3.98
N LYS A 28 11.06 8.01 4.67
CA LYS A 28 11.95 7.40 5.67
C LYS A 28 13.26 6.90 5.04
N LYS A 29 13.22 6.46 3.78
CA LYS A 29 14.39 5.99 3.03
C LYS A 29 15.21 7.13 2.40
N ASN A 30 14.84 8.40 2.60
CA ASN A 30 15.39 9.55 1.87
C ASN A 30 15.35 9.38 0.34
N SER A 31 14.38 8.59 -0.16
CA SER A 31 14.17 8.40 -1.60
C SER A 31 13.36 9.57 -2.17
N HIS A 32 13.47 9.77 -3.49
CA HIS A 32 12.90 10.89 -4.24
C HIS A 32 11.44 11.20 -3.85
N TYR A 33 11.06 12.48 -3.82
CA TYR A 33 9.69 12.89 -3.49
C TYR A 33 8.71 12.46 -4.58
N PRO A 34 7.63 11.75 -4.25
CA PRO A 34 6.72 11.21 -5.25
C PRO A 34 5.89 12.30 -5.95
N GLN A 35 5.49 11.99 -7.19
CA GLN A 35 4.56 12.79 -7.99
C GLN A 35 3.22 12.89 -7.23
N LYS A 36 2.78 14.12 -6.93
CA LYS A 36 1.50 14.34 -6.26
C LYS A 36 0.34 14.02 -7.20
N PHE A 37 -0.54 13.14 -6.77
CA PHE A 37 -1.81 12.90 -7.45
C PHE A 37 -2.84 13.98 -7.10
N ASP A 38 -3.66 14.40 -8.07
CA ASP A 38 -4.78 15.32 -7.84
C ASP A 38 -6.02 14.55 -7.38
N ILE A 39 -5.95 14.09 -6.13
CA ILE A 39 -7.01 13.32 -5.46
C ILE A 39 -8.32 14.14 -5.41
N GLY A 40 -8.22 15.45 -5.22
CA GLY A 40 -9.37 16.35 -5.12
C GLY A 40 -10.17 16.41 -6.40
N ALA A 41 -9.49 16.56 -7.54
CA ALA A 41 -10.13 16.54 -8.85
C ALA A 41 -10.77 15.19 -9.15
N LEU A 42 -10.08 14.07 -8.87
CA LEU A 42 -10.60 12.73 -9.13
C LEU A 42 -11.85 12.42 -8.28
N LYS A 43 -11.81 12.71 -6.97
CA LYS A 43 -12.99 12.54 -6.09
C LYS A 43 -14.18 13.38 -6.52
N LYS A 44 -13.94 14.61 -7.00
CA LYS A 44 -15.00 15.47 -7.52
C LYS A 44 -15.66 14.87 -8.76
N ARG A 45 -14.89 14.24 -9.66
CA ARG A 45 -15.42 13.54 -10.84
C ARG A 45 -16.22 12.30 -10.47
N VAL A 46 -15.71 11.46 -9.57
CA VAL A 46 -16.44 10.28 -9.06
C VAL A 46 -17.76 10.69 -8.42
N LYS A 47 -17.75 11.75 -7.58
CA LYS A 47 -18.97 12.28 -6.98
C LYS A 47 -19.97 12.78 -8.03
N LYS A 48 -19.50 13.46 -9.09
CA LYS A 48 -20.36 13.87 -10.22
C LYS A 48 -21.06 12.65 -10.85
N LEU A 49 -20.35 11.53 -11.04
CA LEU A 49 -20.93 10.30 -11.58
C LEU A 49 -21.99 9.69 -10.64
N ILE A 50 -21.72 9.67 -9.33
CA ILE A 50 -22.67 9.18 -8.32
C ILE A 50 -23.95 10.04 -8.31
N ASP A 51 -23.79 11.37 -8.27
CA ASP A 51 -24.89 12.33 -8.16
C ASP A 51 -25.73 12.43 -9.46
N SER A 52 -25.13 12.14 -10.62
CA SER A 52 -25.78 12.26 -11.94
C SER A 52 -26.61 11.03 -12.37
N ASN A 53 -26.62 9.96 -11.56
CA ASN A 53 -27.18 8.65 -11.91
C ASN A 53 -28.74 8.57 -11.94
N GLY A 54 -29.40 9.69 -12.17
CA GLY A 54 -30.85 9.81 -12.37
C GLY A 54 -31.26 10.70 -13.55
N ILE A 55 -30.30 11.27 -14.29
CA ILE A 55 -30.56 12.25 -15.35
C ILE A 55 -30.46 11.54 -16.71
N LYS A 56 -31.60 11.40 -17.41
CA LYS A 56 -31.69 10.73 -18.73
C LYS A 56 -31.03 11.51 -19.88
N ASN A 57 -30.74 12.79 -19.68
CA ASN A 57 -30.16 13.68 -20.67
C ASN A 57 -28.67 13.90 -20.33
N GLY A 58 -27.77 13.18 -21.00
CA GLY A 58 -26.32 13.29 -20.76
C GLY A 58 -25.53 11.98 -20.81
N ALA A 59 -26.08 10.90 -21.40
CA ALA A 59 -25.42 9.60 -21.43
C ALA A 59 -24.00 9.64 -22.04
N GLU A 60 -23.77 10.42 -23.10
CA GLU A 60 -22.43 10.60 -23.68
C GLU A 60 -21.46 11.31 -22.71
N GLU A 61 -21.93 12.33 -21.98
CA GLU A 61 -21.09 13.04 -21.00
C GLU A 61 -20.74 12.13 -19.82
N LEU A 62 -21.67 11.28 -19.38
CA LEU A 62 -21.43 10.29 -18.33
C LEU A 62 -20.40 9.24 -18.76
N ILE A 63 -20.51 8.73 -19.99
CA ILE A 63 -19.54 7.77 -20.55
C ILE A 63 -18.14 8.40 -20.65
N GLN A 64 -18.05 9.66 -21.08
CA GLN A 64 -16.77 10.38 -21.14
C GLN A 64 -16.16 10.57 -19.75
N GLU A 65 -16.95 10.99 -18.76
CA GLU A 65 -16.47 11.15 -17.38
C GLU A 65 -16.07 9.81 -16.76
N GLU A 66 -16.80 8.73 -17.03
CA GLU A 66 -16.45 7.38 -16.59
C GLU A 66 -15.11 6.92 -17.21
N SER A 67 -14.89 7.16 -18.51
CA SER A 67 -13.61 6.86 -19.17
C SER A 67 -12.46 7.60 -18.52
N ILE A 68 -12.62 8.90 -18.27
CA ILE A 68 -11.58 9.74 -17.64
C ILE A 68 -11.24 9.23 -16.24
N VAL A 69 -12.25 8.88 -15.44
CA VAL A 69 -12.03 8.34 -14.08
C VAL A 69 -11.28 7.01 -14.13
N ASN A 70 -11.69 6.08 -15.00
CA ASN A 70 -11.04 4.79 -15.16
C ASN A 70 -9.59 4.91 -15.66
N GLU A 71 -9.33 5.82 -16.61
CA GLU A 71 -7.98 6.10 -17.09
C GLU A 71 -7.06 6.64 -15.98
N GLU A 72 -7.57 7.54 -15.13
CA GLU A 72 -6.78 8.10 -14.03
C GLU A 72 -6.54 7.05 -12.91
N ILE A 73 -7.52 6.20 -12.60
CA ILE A 73 -7.36 5.06 -11.68
C ILE A 73 -6.28 4.10 -12.23
N ALA A 74 -6.38 3.70 -13.50
CA ALA A 74 -5.41 2.80 -14.12
C ALA A 74 -3.99 3.41 -14.10
N ARG A 75 -3.88 4.72 -14.38
CA ARG A 75 -2.63 5.46 -14.30
C ARG A 75 -2.06 5.47 -12.88
N TRP A 76 -2.89 5.67 -11.85
CA TRP A 76 -2.44 5.58 -10.45
C TRP A 76 -1.91 4.19 -10.12
N CYS A 77 -2.61 3.12 -10.50
CA CYS A 77 -2.16 1.75 -10.27
C CYS A 77 -0.78 1.50 -10.91
N VAL A 78 -0.58 1.95 -12.15
CA VAL A 78 0.72 1.83 -12.84
C VAL A 78 1.83 2.58 -12.10
N LEU A 79 1.58 3.83 -11.69
CA LEU A 79 2.57 4.65 -10.99
C LEU A 79 2.90 4.09 -9.59
N LEU A 80 1.91 3.61 -8.85
CA LEU A 80 2.11 2.94 -7.56
C LEU A 80 2.89 1.63 -7.74
N THR A 81 2.59 0.85 -8.77
CA THR A 81 3.33 -0.38 -9.10
C THR A 81 4.80 -0.09 -9.43
N GLN A 82 5.10 1.02 -10.11
CA GLN A 82 6.48 1.42 -10.38
C GLN A 82 7.23 1.79 -9.10
N ARG A 83 6.58 2.52 -8.19
CA ARG A 83 7.13 2.90 -6.88
C ARG A 83 7.34 1.70 -5.98
N ASP A 84 6.43 0.74 -6.02
CA ASP A 84 6.49 -0.50 -5.26
C ASP A 84 7.79 -1.29 -5.47
N LYS A 85 8.40 -1.19 -6.66
CA LYS A 85 9.70 -1.82 -6.97
C LYS A 85 10.83 -1.37 -6.03
N GLY A 86 10.73 -0.16 -5.48
CA GLY A 86 11.70 0.38 -4.51
C GLY A 86 11.36 0.05 -3.04
N ILE A 87 10.25 -0.62 -2.78
CA ILE A 87 9.76 -0.97 -1.45
C ILE A 87 9.92 -2.48 -1.25
N THR A 88 10.63 -2.88 -0.20
CA THR A 88 10.82 -4.31 0.15
C THR A 88 9.77 -4.78 1.17
N GLY A 89 9.71 -6.10 1.42
CA GLY A 89 8.87 -6.66 2.49
C GLY A 89 9.27 -6.12 3.87
N VAL A 90 10.58 -5.98 4.11
CA VAL A 90 11.12 -5.41 5.35
C VAL A 90 10.77 -3.92 5.50
N ASP A 91 10.81 -3.14 4.42
CA ASP A 91 10.39 -1.73 4.48
C ASP A 91 8.93 -1.58 4.94
N LEU A 92 8.02 -2.39 4.38
CA LEU A 92 6.62 -2.42 4.79
C LEU A 92 6.46 -2.87 6.24
N MET A 93 7.14 -3.94 6.61
CA MET A 93 7.12 -4.47 7.96
C MET A 93 7.55 -3.42 8.99
N LEU A 94 8.72 -2.79 8.79
CA LEU A 94 9.22 -1.72 9.64
C LEU A 94 8.24 -0.55 9.71
N TYR A 95 7.62 -0.19 8.58
CA TYR A 95 6.61 0.85 8.56
C TYR A 95 5.36 0.49 9.37
N CYS A 96 4.83 -0.73 9.22
CA CYS A 96 3.68 -1.25 9.98
C CYS A 96 3.91 -1.31 11.50
N GLU A 97 5.16 -1.48 11.93
CA GLU A 97 5.53 -1.51 13.34
C GLU A 97 5.79 -0.12 13.92
N GLN A 98 6.40 0.77 13.14
CA GLN A 98 6.83 2.09 13.62
C GLN A 98 5.81 3.21 13.35
N SER A 99 4.75 2.96 12.59
CA SER A 99 3.73 3.97 12.27
C SER A 99 3.06 4.47 13.56
N LYS A 100 3.02 5.80 13.75
CA LYS A 100 2.30 6.48 14.82
C LYS A 100 1.32 7.49 14.19
N PRO A 101 -0.01 7.26 14.24
CA PRO A 101 -0.70 6.13 14.86
C PRO A 101 -0.48 4.79 14.10
N PRO A 102 -0.71 3.63 14.76
CA PRO A 102 -0.68 2.33 14.10
C PRO A 102 -1.64 2.26 12.90
N LEU A 103 -1.25 1.55 11.86
CA LEU A 103 -2.12 1.32 10.70
C LEU A 103 -3.41 0.63 11.13
N ASN A 104 -4.54 1.21 10.72
CA ASN A 104 -5.85 0.64 10.96
C ASN A 104 -6.15 -0.51 9.96
N THR A 105 -7.20 -1.28 10.24
CA THR A 105 -7.62 -2.42 9.40
C THR A 105 -7.86 -2.03 7.95
N GLN A 106 -8.47 -0.87 7.70
CA GLN A 106 -8.76 -0.39 6.35
C GLN A 106 -7.48 -0.12 5.54
N ALA A 107 -6.43 0.41 6.18
CA ALA A 107 -5.15 0.67 5.54
C ALA A 107 -4.43 -0.64 5.16
N LEU A 108 -4.45 -1.63 6.06
CA LEU A 108 -3.89 -2.95 5.77
C LEU A 108 -4.66 -3.64 4.64
N LEU A 109 -5.99 -3.62 4.68
CA LEU A 109 -6.82 -4.20 3.61
C LEU A 109 -6.63 -3.50 2.26
N SER A 110 -6.39 -2.18 2.26
CA SER A 110 -6.10 -1.44 1.02
C SER A 110 -4.78 -1.85 0.39
N LEU A 111 -3.73 -2.04 1.21
CA LEU A 111 -2.46 -2.58 0.72
C LEU A 111 -2.61 -4.02 0.23
N ILE A 112 -3.31 -4.87 0.98
CA ILE A 112 -3.56 -6.27 0.61
C ILE A 112 -4.28 -6.35 -0.73
N ARG A 113 -5.36 -5.56 -0.91
CA ARG A 113 -6.10 -5.48 -2.16
C ARG A 113 -5.19 -5.06 -3.32
N PHE A 114 -4.42 -3.98 -3.14
CA PHE A 114 -3.46 -3.52 -4.15
C PHE A 114 -2.48 -4.64 -4.57
N TYR A 115 -1.90 -5.38 -3.62
CA TYR A 115 -0.97 -6.46 -3.96
C TYR A 115 -1.64 -7.70 -4.58
N LEU A 116 -2.91 -7.98 -4.26
CA LEU A 116 -3.68 -9.05 -4.89
C LEU A 116 -4.09 -8.71 -6.33
N GLU A 117 -4.11 -7.42 -6.70
CA GLU A 117 -4.38 -6.99 -8.08
C GLU A 117 -3.15 -7.07 -8.99
N LEU A 118 -1.95 -7.25 -8.42
CA LEU A 118 -0.71 -7.40 -9.18
C LEU A 118 -0.46 -8.87 -9.56
N PRO A 119 0.23 -9.14 -10.68
CA PRO A 119 0.63 -10.50 -11.04
C PRO A 119 1.47 -11.14 -9.94
N PHE A 120 1.21 -12.41 -9.64
CA PHE A 120 1.94 -13.12 -8.59
C PHE A 120 3.46 -13.10 -8.85
N SER A 121 4.22 -12.79 -7.80
CA SER A 121 5.67 -12.89 -7.78
C SER A 121 6.14 -13.16 -6.35
N GLU A 122 7.36 -13.68 -6.18
CA GLU A 122 7.90 -13.92 -4.84
C GLU A 122 7.99 -12.63 -4.02
N THR A 123 8.34 -11.51 -4.65
CA THR A 123 8.37 -10.20 -4.00
C THR A 123 6.99 -9.79 -3.48
N ILE A 124 5.93 -10.01 -4.27
CA ILE A 124 4.55 -9.73 -3.85
C ILE A 124 4.12 -10.70 -2.74
N ARG A 125 4.46 -11.98 -2.84
CA ARG A 125 4.17 -13.00 -1.82
C ARG A 125 4.76 -12.60 -0.45
N VAL A 126 6.02 -12.16 -0.41
CA VAL A 126 6.67 -11.68 0.84
C VAL A 126 5.88 -10.50 1.45
N LYS A 127 5.47 -9.52 0.64
CA LYS A 127 4.73 -8.35 1.11
C LYS A 127 3.33 -8.72 1.61
N LEU A 128 2.64 -9.61 0.90
CA LEU A 128 1.34 -10.13 1.33
C LEU A 128 1.46 -10.90 2.65
N ASP A 129 2.49 -11.73 2.81
CA ASP A 129 2.76 -12.48 4.05
C ASP A 129 2.93 -11.55 5.25
N VAL A 130 3.70 -10.47 5.09
CA VAL A 130 3.87 -9.41 6.10
C VAL A 130 2.54 -8.75 6.45
N LEU A 131 1.79 -8.31 5.45
CA LEU A 131 0.55 -7.56 5.65
C LEU A 131 -0.56 -8.42 6.26
N MET A 132 -0.69 -9.67 5.81
CA MET A 132 -1.67 -10.63 6.30
C MET A 132 -1.33 -11.03 7.74
N THR A 133 -0.06 -11.31 8.02
CA THR A 133 0.38 -11.56 9.41
C THR A 133 0.08 -10.36 10.29
N ARG A 134 0.34 -9.14 9.81
CA ARG A 134 0.03 -7.91 10.56
C ARG A 134 -1.46 -7.69 10.77
N LEU A 135 -2.29 -7.97 9.77
CA LEU A 135 -3.74 -7.83 9.84
C LEU A 135 -4.35 -8.71 10.94
N PHE A 136 -3.83 -9.93 11.07
CA PHE A 136 -4.35 -10.93 12.00
C PHE A 136 -3.55 -11.05 13.31
N SER A 137 -2.60 -10.15 13.59
CA SER A 137 -1.84 -10.17 14.84
C SER A 137 -1.55 -8.78 15.41
N PHE A 138 -1.44 -8.71 16.72
CA PHE A 138 -1.12 -7.47 17.45
C PHE A 138 0.05 -7.69 18.39
N ASN A 139 0.75 -6.60 18.71
CA ASN A 139 1.89 -6.63 19.60
C ASN A 139 1.42 -6.79 21.05
N VAL A 140 2.19 -7.56 21.78
CA VAL A 140 2.08 -7.83 23.22
C VAL A 140 3.41 -7.43 23.85
N LYS A 141 3.47 -7.38 25.19
CA LYS A 141 4.67 -7.00 25.95
C LYS A 141 5.91 -7.78 25.49
N LYS A 142 7.07 -7.09 25.55
CA LYS A 142 8.41 -7.62 25.21
C LYS A 142 8.56 -8.02 23.73
N GLY A 143 7.95 -7.26 22.83
CA GLY A 143 8.04 -7.49 21.38
C GLY A 143 7.37 -8.77 20.88
N LYS A 144 6.56 -9.45 21.69
CA LYS A 144 5.79 -10.63 21.25
C LYS A 144 4.57 -10.23 20.46
N ARG A 145 3.99 -11.19 19.74
CA ARG A 145 2.71 -11.03 19.04
C ARG A 145 1.69 -12.05 19.50
N GLN A 146 0.42 -11.69 19.39
CA GLN A 146 -0.69 -12.60 19.59
C GLN A 146 -1.60 -12.56 18.37
N LEU A 147 -2.11 -13.73 17.99
CA LEU A 147 -3.13 -13.84 16.95
C LEU A 147 -4.43 -13.22 17.45
N SER A 148 -5.07 -12.44 16.57
CA SER A 148 -6.37 -11.83 16.81
C SER A 148 -7.51 -12.85 16.83
N HIS A 149 -7.35 -13.97 16.15
CA HIS A 149 -8.35 -15.03 15.98
C HIS A 149 -7.65 -16.39 15.87
N SER A 150 -8.41 -17.47 16.08
CA SER A 150 -7.92 -18.83 15.81
C SER A 150 -7.65 -19.06 14.30
N PRO A 151 -6.80 -20.03 13.92
CA PRO A 151 -6.52 -20.31 12.50
C PRO A 151 -7.77 -20.58 11.66
N LYS A 152 -8.79 -21.23 12.24
CA LYS A 152 -10.08 -21.49 11.58
C LYS A 152 -10.85 -20.21 11.30
N GLU A 153 -10.87 -19.28 12.25
CA GLU A 153 -11.54 -17.98 12.11
C GLU A 153 -10.77 -17.06 11.15
N ILE A 154 -9.43 -17.09 11.18
CA ILE A 154 -8.58 -16.38 10.20
C ILE A 154 -8.92 -16.86 8.78
N ARG A 155 -9.00 -18.18 8.56
CA ARG A 155 -9.41 -18.75 7.27
C ARG A 155 -10.77 -18.23 6.82
N GLN A 156 -11.79 -18.27 7.69
CA GLN A 156 -13.14 -17.77 7.36
C GLN A 156 -13.14 -16.29 6.99
N LYS A 157 -12.37 -15.47 7.71
CA LYS A 157 -12.22 -14.04 7.40
C LYS A 157 -11.49 -13.80 6.08
N LEU A 158 -10.46 -14.58 5.78
CA LEU A 158 -9.78 -14.53 4.48
C LEU A 158 -10.74 -14.87 3.33
N GLU A 159 -11.54 -15.93 3.48
CA GLU A 159 -12.59 -16.30 2.51
C GLU A 159 -13.63 -15.17 2.33
N GLU A 160 -13.99 -14.48 3.41
CA GLU A 160 -14.89 -13.31 3.35
C GLU A 160 -14.26 -12.14 2.61
N TYR A 161 -13.00 -11.79 2.92
CA TYR A 161 -12.29 -10.71 2.24
C TYR A 161 -12.08 -11.00 0.76
N TYR A 162 -11.76 -12.24 0.40
CA TYR A 162 -11.52 -12.63 -1.00
C TYR A 162 -12.76 -12.46 -1.88
N LYS A 163 -13.98 -12.57 -1.32
CA LYS A 163 -15.21 -12.27 -2.07
C LYS A 163 -15.32 -10.80 -2.50
N GLY A 164 -14.68 -9.89 -1.75
CA GLY A 164 -14.64 -8.46 -2.06
C GLY A 164 -13.45 -8.03 -2.92
N PHE A 165 -12.56 -8.95 -3.27
CA PHE A 165 -11.35 -8.66 -4.04
C PHE A 165 -11.50 -9.21 -5.48
N PRO A 166 -11.50 -8.34 -6.51
CA PRO A 166 -11.78 -8.75 -7.89
C PRO A 166 -10.85 -9.85 -8.42
N ASN A 167 -9.58 -9.82 -8.00
CA ASN A 167 -8.52 -10.71 -8.46
C ASN A 167 -8.04 -11.68 -7.37
N ALA A 168 -8.84 -11.94 -6.34
CA ALA A 168 -8.47 -12.95 -5.35
C ALA A 168 -8.33 -14.33 -6.02
N PRO A 169 -7.29 -15.09 -5.67
CA PRO A 169 -7.09 -16.42 -6.24
C PRO A 169 -8.23 -17.34 -5.82
N ASN A 170 -8.73 -18.11 -6.78
CA ASN A 170 -9.78 -19.09 -6.56
C ASN A 170 -9.20 -20.49 -6.71
N PHE A 171 -9.42 -21.34 -5.71
CA PHE A 171 -8.85 -22.68 -5.65
C PHE A 171 -9.97 -23.71 -5.73
N SER A 172 -9.85 -24.66 -6.66
CA SER A 172 -10.74 -25.81 -6.77
C SER A 172 -10.62 -26.72 -5.54
N GLU A 173 -11.64 -27.56 -5.29
CA GLU A 173 -11.56 -28.56 -4.21
C GLU A 173 -10.37 -29.51 -4.36
N GLU A 174 -9.98 -29.83 -5.60
CA GLU A 174 -8.84 -30.71 -5.86
C GLU A 174 -7.51 -30.04 -5.45
N GLU A 175 -7.33 -28.76 -5.79
CA GLU A 175 -6.17 -27.97 -5.37
C GLU A 175 -6.13 -27.81 -3.86
N GLN A 176 -7.26 -27.51 -3.22
CA GLN A 176 -7.36 -27.44 -1.76
C GLN A 176 -6.97 -28.76 -1.09
N ARG A 177 -7.39 -29.92 -1.64
CA ARG A 177 -6.97 -31.23 -1.13
C ARG A 177 -5.46 -31.45 -1.26
N LYS A 178 -4.85 -31.04 -2.36
CA LYS A 178 -3.39 -31.12 -2.57
C LYS A 178 -2.62 -30.23 -1.58
N LEU A 179 -3.18 -29.06 -1.25
CA LEU A 179 -2.58 -28.08 -0.34
C LEU A 179 -2.76 -28.42 1.14
N LYS A 180 -3.58 -29.42 1.50
CA LYS A 180 -3.74 -29.85 2.90
C LYS A 180 -2.41 -30.26 3.56
N ALA A 181 -1.53 -30.95 2.82
CA ALA A 181 -0.21 -31.32 3.33
C ALA A 181 0.66 -30.09 3.66
N ALA A 182 0.42 -28.94 3.00
CA ALA A 182 1.14 -27.72 3.28
C ALA A 182 0.75 -27.10 4.62
N VAL A 183 -0.53 -27.17 4.99
CA VAL A 183 -1.01 -26.76 6.32
C VAL A 183 -0.31 -27.57 7.42
N GLU A 184 -0.23 -28.90 7.24
CA GLU A 184 0.44 -29.80 8.18
C GLU A 184 1.95 -29.49 8.30
N LYS A 185 2.61 -29.13 7.19
CA LYS A 185 4.02 -28.74 7.18
C LYS A 185 4.31 -27.48 8.00
N PHE A 186 3.41 -26.49 7.99
CA PHE A 186 3.55 -25.30 8.86
C PHE A 186 3.46 -25.67 10.34
N SER A 187 2.56 -26.58 10.71
CA SER A 187 2.49 -27.09 12.09
C SER A 187 3.75 -27.85 12.50
N GLU A 188 4.38 -28.58 11.57
CA GLU A 188 5.68 -29.24 11.80
C GLU A 188 6.78 -28.22 12.10
N PHE A 189 6.87 -27.12 11.32
CA PHE A 189 7.85 -26.06 11.58
C PHE A 189 7.69 -25.42 12.96
N VAL A 190 6.44 -25.18 13.39
CA VAL A 190 6.15 -24.68 14.74
C VAL A 190 6.64 -25.69 15.79
N SER A 191 6.38 -26.99 15.58
CA SER A 191 6.83 -28.03 16.51
C SER A 191 8.35 -28.10 16.60
N ILE A 192 9.06 -28.00 15.47
CA ILE A 192 10.54 -27.97 15.44
C ILE A 192 11.06 -26.77 16.25
N ALA A 193 10.49 -25.59 16.05
CA ALA A 193 10.85 -24.40 16.81
C ALA A 193 10.61 -24.59 18.32
N GLN A 194 9.43 -25.11 18.71
CA GLN A 194 9.05 -25.31 20.12
C GLN A 194 9.96 -26.30 20.85
N ASN A 195 10.42 -27.34 20.15
CA ASN A 195 11.31 -28.35 20.70
C ASN A 195 12.77 -27.86 20.82
N THR A 196 13.11 -26.73 20.20
CA THR A 196 14.45 -26.15 20.27
C THR A 196 14.56 -25.21 21.46
N ARG A 197 15.42 -25.56 22.42
CA ARG A 197 15.54 -24.84 23.71
C ARG A 197 16.64 -23.76 23.73
N ASP A 198 17.39 -23.65 22.65
CA ASP A 198 18.58 -22.80 22.60
C ASP A 198 18.62 -22.01 21.30
N LEU A 199 18.98 -20.73 21.40
CA LEU A 199 19.01 -19.81 20.25
C LEU A 199 20.07 -20.22 19.22
N ASP A 200 21.26 -20.64 19.67
CA ASP A 200 22.34 -21.05 18.77
C ASP A 200 21.90 -22.30 17.98
N ALA A 201 21.26 -23.26 18.65
CA ALA A 201 20.70 -24.45 18.01
C ALA A 201 19.59 -24.11 17.00
N LEU A 202 18.69 -23.17 17.34
CA LEU A 202 17.59 -22.78 16.46
C LEU A 202 18.11 -22.06 15.19
N ILE A 203 19.07 -21.15 15.34
CA ILE A 203 19.73 -20.49 14.22
C ILE A 203 20.47 -21.50 13.35
N THR A 204 21.23 -22.42 13.97
CA THR A 204 22.03 -23.43 13.26
C THR A 204 21.16 -24.44 12.51
N SER A 205 19.95 -24.71 12.99
CA SER A 205 18.98 -25.59 12.30
C SER A 205 18.55 -25.05 10.93
N LYS A 206 18.74 -23.74 10.66
CA LYS A 206 18.27 -23.06 9.45
C LYS A 206 16.77 -23.19 9.20
N LEU A 207 15.97 -23.42 10.24
CA LEU A 207 14.52 -23.53 10.15
C LEU A 207 13.88 -22.36 9.40
N HIS A 208 14.42 -21.14 9.57
CA HIS A 208 13.94 -19.96 8.85
C HIS A 208 14.13 -20.06 7.33
N GLU A 209 15.29 -20.55 6.87
CA GLU A 209 15.55 -20.77 5.44
C GLU A 209 14.61 -21.84 4.88
N GLU A 210 14.30 -22.88 5.67
CA GLU A 210 13.34 -23.92 5.28
C GLU A 210 11.92 -23.37 5.15
N ILE A 211 11.48 -22.54 6.09
CA ILE A 211 10.17 -21.86 6.03
C ILE A 211 10.08 -20.99 4.77
N ILE A 212 11.10 -20.17 4.47
CA ILE A 212 11.14 -19.34 3.26
C ILE A 212 11.06 -20.21 2.01
N ARG A 213 11.92 -21.23 1.93
CA ARG A 213 11.99 -22.14 0.78
C ARG A 213 10.65 -22.82 0.55
N PHE A 214 10.01 -23.27 1.63
CA PHE A 214 8.70 -23.90 1.57
C PHE A 214 7.62 -22.94 1.07
N LYS A 215 7.54 -21.72 1.64
CA LYS A 215 6.60 -20.68 1.17
C LYS A 215 6.77 -20.36 -0.31
N ARG A 216 8.02 -20.27 -0.79
CA ARG A 216 8.34 -20.05 -2.21
C ARG A 216 7.89 -21.22 -3.10
N GLN A 217 8.07 -22.46 -2.64
CA GLN A 217 7.69 -23.67 -3.39
C GLN A 217 6.16 -23.80 -3.56
N LEU A 218 5.36 -23.21 -2.67
CA LEU A 218 3.91 -23.22 -2.77
C LEU A 218 3.39 -22.35 -3.94
N GLY A 219 4.18 -21.38 -4.41
CA GLY A 219 3.76 -20.46 -5.47
C GLY A 219 2.44 -19.76 -5.10
N GLU A 220 1.52 -19.67 -6.06
CA GLU A 220 0.18 -19.11 -5.84
C GLU A 220 -0.64 -19.88 -4.79
N GLY A 221 -0.35 -21.18 -4.59
CA GLY A 221 -0.97 -22.00 -3.55
C GLY A 221 -0.74 -21.48 -2.13
N PHE A 222 0.26 -20.60 -1.93
CA PHE A 222 0.45 -19.87 -0.68
C PHE A 222 -0.75 -18.99 -0.30
N LEU A 223 -1.47 -18.48 -1.30
CA LEU A 223 -2.62 -17.60 -1.11
C LEU A 223 -3.93 -18.37 -0.86
N GLU A 224 -3.91 -19.71 -0.81
CA GLU A 224 -5.09 -20.47 -0.39
C GLU A 224 -5.41 -20.14 1.09
N PRO A 225 -6.67 -19.80 1.44
CA PRO A 225 -7.00 -19.30 2.77
C PRO A 225 -6.55 -20.19 3.95
N SER A 226 -6.60 -21.52 3.80
CA SER A 226 -6.15 -22.45 4.85
C SER A 226 -4.63 -22.46 5.00
N VAL A 227 -3.90 -22.48 3.89
CA VAL A 227 -2.44 -22.39 3.83
C VAL A 227 -1.96 -21.06 4.40
N LEU A 228 -2.57 -19.95 3.99
CA LEU A 228 -2.22 -18.62 4.46
C LEU A 228 -2.51 -18.45 5.96
N ALA A 229 -3.64 -18.97 6.47
CA ALA A 229 -3.93 -18.96 7.89
C ALA A 229 -2.88 -19.75 8.70
N ALA A 230 -2.44 -20.91 8.21
CA ALA A 230 -1.40 -21.71 8.83
C ALA A 230 -0.02 -21.02 8.77
N ALA A 231 0.28 -20.34 7.67
CA ALA A 231 1.51 -19.54 7.53
C ALA A 231 1.53 -18.37 8.53
N ILE A 232 0.41 -17.65 8.69
CA ILE A 232 0.27 -16.56 9.68
C ILE A 232 0.49 -17.08 11.10
N GLU A 233 -0.13 -18.21 11.45
CA GLU A 233 0.08 -18.84 12.76
C GLU A 233 1.55 -19.23 12.95
N CYS A 234 2.15 -19.89 11.96
CA CYS A 234 3.56 -20.27 11.98
C CYS A 234 4.46 -19.06 12.20
N ASN A 235 4.25 -17.97 11.47
CA ASN A 235 5.01 -16.72 11.59
C ASN A 235 4.98 -16.16 13.02
N VAL A 236 3.79 -16.09 13.61
CA VAL A 236 3.60 -15.55 14.96
C VAL A 236 4.24 -16.46 16.01
N LEU A 237 4.00 -17.77 15.94
CA LEU A 237 4.51 -18.71 16.94
C LEU A 237 6.02 -18.88 16.85
N VAL A 238 6.56 -19.08 15.66
CA VAL A 238 8.01 -19.20 15.46
C VAL A 238 8.69 -17.88 15.83
N GLY A 239 8.16 -16.73 15.38
CA GLY A 239 8.72 -15.42 15.74
C GLY A 239 8.75 -15.17 17.24
N ASN A 240 7.70 -15.56 17.97
CA ASN A 240 7.68 -15.48 19.43
C ASN A 240 8.73 -16.36 20.10
N ILE A 241 8.97 -17.57 19.58
CA ILE A 241 10.00 -18.49 20.11
C ILE A 241 11.40 -17.88 19.94
N TYR A 242 11.69 -17.30 18.77
CA TYR A 242 12.94 -16.57 18.57
C TYR A 242 13.06 -15.38 19.53
N THR A 243 11.99 -14.60 19.70
CA THR A 243 11.97 -13.51 20.68
C THR A 243 12.24 -14.01 22.11
N ASP A 244 11.64 -15.13 22.51
CA ASP A 244 11.85 -15.72 23.84
C ASP A 244 13.28 -16.17 24.07
N LEU A 245 13.86 -16.91 23.12
CA LEU A 245 15.23 -17.39 23.21
C LEU A 245 16.24 -16.23 23.17
N LEU A 246 15.93 -15.17 22.41
CA LEU A 246 16.74 -13.95 22.35
C LEU A 246 16.72 -13.20 23.69
N LEU A 247 15.54 -13.03 24.29
CA LEU A 247 15.39 -12.40 25.61
C LEU A 247 16.13 -13.20 26.68
N GLN A 248 16.00 -14.53 26.69
CA GLN A 248 16.74 -15.39 27.62
C GLN A 248 18.25 -15.23 27.48
N LYS A 249 18.77 -15.13 26.24
CA LYS A 249 20.21 -14.92 26.00
C LYS A 249 20.66 -13.52 26.39
N LYS A 250 19.83 -12.49 26.19
CA LYS A 250 20.09 -11.10 26.61
C LYS A 250 20.06 -10.94 28.12
N ASP A 251 19.22 -11.68 28.84
CA ASP A 251 19.24 -11.69 30.30
C ASP A 251 20.52 -12.36 30.85
N LEU A 252 21.23 -13.15 30.02
CA LEU A 252 22.46 -13.86 30.36
C LEU A 252 23.74 -13.19 29.84
N ALA A 253 23.66 -12.18 28.98
CA ALA A 253 24.80 -11.52 28.32
C ALA A 253 24.59 -10.00 28.15
N ASP A 254 25.65 -9.19 28.12
CA ASP A 254 25.54 -7.75 27.84
C ASP A 254 24.95 -7.50 26.44
N ALA A 255 24.02 -6.54 26.31
CA ALA A 255 23.23 -6.30 25.09
C ALA A 255 24.07 -6.06 23.82
N THR A 256 25.28 -5.53 23.96
CA THR A 256 26.24 -5.27 22.88
C THR A 256 26.80 -6.55 22.25
N ASP A 257 26.77 -7.68 22.97
CA ASP A 257 27.30 -8.97 22.51
C ASP A 257 26.34 -9.68 21.53
N VAL A 258 25.03 -9.40 21.60
CA VAL A 258 24.01 -10.14 20.84
C VAL A 258 24.01 -9.80 19.34
N SER A 259 24.10 -8.52 18.96
CA SER A 259 24.15 -8.11 17.55
C SER A 259 25.46 -8.57 16.88
N ILE A 260 26.58 -8.51 17.61
CA ILE A 260 27.89 -8.98 17.14
C ILE A 260 27.91 -10.50 16.98
N LYS A 261 27.32 -11.25 17.92
CA LYS A 261 27.31 -12.71 17.91
C LYS A 261 26.33 -13.30 16.90
N TYR A 262 25.22 -12.62 16.62
CA TYR A 262 24.16 -13.12 15.73
C TYR A 262 23.84 -12.15 14.58
N PRO A 263 24.78 -11.91 13.64
CA PRO A 263 24.57 -11.01 12.51
C PRO A 263 23.43 -11.47 11.59
N VAL A 264 23.06 -12.76 11.65
CA VAL A 264 21.92 -13.31 10.91
C VAL A 264 20.59 -12.68 11.31
N LEU A 265 20.44 -12.19 12.55
CA LEU A 265 19.22 -11.56 13.03
C LEU A 265 18.94 -10.21 12.36
N GLU A 266 19.98 -9.58 11.81
CA GLU A 266 19.89 -8.32 11.07
C GLU A 266 19.69 -8.52 9.56
N GLN A 267 19.78 -9.77 9.08
CA GLN A 267 19.59 -10.06 7.67
C GLN A 267 18.14 -9.90 7.25
N GLN A 268 17.93 -9.16 6.16
CA GLN A 268 16.60 -8.92 5.59
C GLN A 268 15.80 -10.22 5.37
N THR A 269 16.46 -11.26 4.85
CA THR A 269 15.85 -12.57 4.60
C THR A 269 15.42 -13.29 5.87
N PHE A 270 16.19 -13.16 6.95
CA PHE A 270 15.80 -13.69 8.26
C PHE A 270 14.58 -12.93 8.80
N LEU A 271 14.58 -11.60 8.65
CA LEU A 271 13.49 -10.77 9.10
C LEU A 271 12.16 -11.10 8.39
N GLU A 272 12.20 -11.29 7.07
CA GLU A 272 11.06 -11.70 6.25
C GLU A 272 10.51 -13.09 6.60
N ALA A 273 11.32 -13.94 7.20
CA ALA A 273 10.99 -15.33 7.50
C ALA A 273 10.45 -15.56 8.91
N VAL A 274 11.02 -14.84 9.87
CA VAL A 274 10.89 -15.14 11.30
C VAL A 274 10.37 -13.93 12.07
N VAL A 275 10.62 -12.72 11.58
CA VAL A 275 10.59 -11.54 12.43
C VAL A 275 9.45 -10.63 12.05
N HIS A 276 8.27 -10.96 12.54
CA HIS A 276 7.24 -9.93 12.73
C HIS A 276 7.31 -9.31 14.14
N SER A 277 8.18 -9.82 15.02
CA SER A 277 8.24 -9.54 16.47
C SER A 277 9.55 -8.87 16.96
N ILE A 278 10.71 -9.26 16.43
CA ILE A 278 12.04 -8.88 16.95
C ILE A 278 12.40 -7.39 16.72
N ASN A 279 11.75 -6.70 15.79
CA ASN A 279 11.98 -5.27 15.52
C ASN A 279 11.08 -4.32 16.33
N SER A 280 10.43 -4.78 17.41
CA SER A 280 9.77 -3.85 18.33
C SER A 280 10.84 -2.95 18.97
N PRO A 281 10.69 -1.61 18.94
CA PRO A 281 11.55 -0.69 19.68
C PRO A 281 11.73 -1.12 21.15
N ASP A 282 10.67 -1.70 21.73
CA ASP A 282 10.60 -2.21 23.10
C ASP A 282 11.59 -3.36 23.40
N LEU A 283 12.15 -4.04 22.40
CA LEU A 283 13.18 -5.09 22.62
C LEU A 283 14.56 -4.49 22.87
N PHE A 284 14.78 -3.24 22.44
CA PHE A 284 16.04 -2.52 22.54
C PHE A 284 15.98 -1.29 23.44
N GLU A 285 14.78 -0.78 23.75
CA GLU A 285 14.56 0.28 24.73
C GLU A 285 14.32 -0.33 26.12
N SER A 286 15.27 -0.10 27.04
CA SER A 286 15.03 -0.22 28.47
C SER A 286 14.06 0.89 28.88
N ASP A 287 12.93 0.50 29.47
CA ASP A 287 11.90 1.37 30.07
C ASP A 287 10.79 1.86 29.12
N SER A 288 9.73 1.07 28.98
CA SER A 288 8.41 1.61 28.64
C SER A 288 7.31 0.91 29.44
N GLU A 289 6.57 1.70 30.23
CA GLU A 289 5.45 1.27 31.06
C GLU A 289 4.30 0.68 30.21
N GLY A 290 3.76 -0.45 30.66
CA GLY A 290 2.80 -1.24 29.90
C GLY A 290 1.40 -0.62 29.84
N ILE A 291 0.79 -0.64 28.66
CA ILE A 291 -0.62 -0.36 28.46
C ILE A 291 -1.44 -1.61 28.87
N ASP A 292 -2.49 -1.39 29.68
CA ASP A 292 -3.37 -2.43 30.22
C ASP A 292 -4.26 -3.06 29.13
N THR A 293 -4.14 -4.37 28.97
CA THR A 293 -4.75 -5.19 27.91
C THR A 293 -6.25 -5.50 28.08
N LYS A 294 -7.00 -4.73 28.87
CA LYS A 294 -8.42 -5.06 29.18
C LYS A 294 -9.47 -4.22 28.45
N GLU A 295 -9.11 -3.10 27.81
CA GLU A 295 -10.11 -2.22 27.16
C GLU A 295 -10.25 -2.37 25.63
N MET A 296 -9.35 -3.10 24.94
CA MET A 296 -9.37 -3.17 23.47
C MET A 296 -10.22 -4.30 22.87
N ILE A 297 -10.63 -5.29 23.65
CA ILE A 297 -11.41 -6.44 23.12
C ILE A 297 -12.89 -6.09 23.00
N ASP A 298 -13.44 -5.28 23.92
CA ASP A 298 -14.89 -5.04 24.00
C ASP A 298 -15.40 -3.87 23.13
N SER A 299 -14.51 -3.03 22.62
CA SER A 299 -14.86 -1.77 21.92
C SER A 299 -14.75 -1.84 20.38
N LYS A 300 -14.32 -2.98 19.81
CA LYS A 300 -14.22 -3.18 18.35
C LYS A 300 -15.28 -4.09 17.74
N GLU A 301 -15.93 -4.96 18.51
CA GLU A 301 -16.99 -5.84 17.98
C GLU A 301 -18.32 -5.12 17.73
N THR A 302 -18.59 -4.00 18.42
CA THR A 302 -19.91 -3.34 18.34
C THR A 302 -20.10 -2.43 17.11
N SER A 303 -19.04 -2.08 16.37
CA SER A 303 -19.18 -1.21 15.19
C SER A 303 -19.29 -1.96 13.86
N LEU A 304 -18.88 -3.24 13.80
CA LEU A 304 -18.81 -3.99 12.54
C LEU A 304 -20.12 -4.74 12.19
N GLU A 305 -20.90 -5.19 13.18
CA GLU A 305 -22.19 -5.86 12.89
C GLU A 305 -23.30 -4.90 12.40
N SER A 306 -23.17 -3.60 12.67
CA SER A 306 -24.23 -2.62 12.36
C SER A 306 -24.27 -2.21 10.89
N GLN A 307 -23.20 -2.42 10.12
CA GLN A 307 -23.18 -2.08 8.69
C GLN A 307 -23.53 -3.26 7.76
N ILE A 308 -23.43 -4.52 8.24
CA ILE A 308 -23.70 -5.72 7.42
C ILE A 308 -25.17 -6.20 7.54
N LYS A 309 -25.92 -5.73 8.55
CA LYS A 309 -27.34 -6.11 8.76
C LYS A 309 -28.37 -5.09 8.20
N SER A 310 -27.96 -4.03 7.50
CA SER A 310 -28.87 -2.99 7.00
C SER A 310 -29.55 -3.29 5.65
N ASP A 311 -29.10 -4.29 4.87
CA ASP A 311 -29.58 -4.48 3.49
C ASP A 311 -30.66 -5.55 3.27
N ARG A 312 -31.38 -5.95 4.33
CA ARG A 312 -32.59 -6.76 4.18
C ARG A 312 -33.69 -6.32 5.12
N LYS A 313 -34.59 -5.46 4.62
CA LYS A 313 -36.04 -5.63 4.81
C LYS A 313 -36.86 -4.82 3.80
N THR A 314 -37.67 -5.59 3.09
CA THR A 314 -38.72 -5.24 2.13
C THR A 314 -39.81 -4.33 2.68
N ASP A 315 -40.28 -3.46 1.78
CA ASP A 315 -41.59 -2.82 1.65
C ASP A 315 -42.65 -3.01 2.75
N LYS A 316 -43.14 -1.88 3.27
CA LYS A 316 -44.58 -1.66 3.53
C LYS A 316 -44.95 -0.17 3.47
N LYS A 317 -45.85 0.15 2.54
CA LYS A 317 -46.68 1.37 2.44
C LYS A 317 -47.29 1.79 3.78
N VAL A 318 -47.29 3.09 4.10
CA VAL A 318 -48.41 3.86 4.70
C VAL A 318 -48.26 5.36 4.34
N ASP A 319 -49.40 6.03 4.22
CA ASP A 319 -49.76 7.26 3.52
C ASP A 319 -49.16 8.62 3.94
N ARG A 320 -49.33 9.55 2.99
CA ARG A 320 -49.14 11.01 3.09
C ARG A 320 -49.94 11.63 4.25
N THR A 321 -49.30 12.56 4.96
CA THR A 321 -49.93 13.86 5.24
C THR A 321 -48.88 14.95 5.41
N THR A 322 -49.07 16.03 4.68
CA THR A 322 -48.40 17.32 4.77
C THR A 322 -48.57 17.95 6.15
N ASN A 323 -47.51 18.51 6.73
CA ASN A 323 -47.57 19.83 7.35
C ASN A 323 -46.20 20.45 7.56
N ILE A 324 -46.09 21.69 7.07
CA ILE A 324 -44.97 22.61 7.23
C ILE A 324 -44.98 23.13 8.67
N SER A 325 -43.93 22.89 9.44
CA SER A 325 -43.68 23.66 10.66
C SER A 325 -42.18 23.93 10.83
N LYS A 326 -41.84 25.21 10.92
CA LYS A 326 -40.51 25.77 11.13
C LYS A 326 -39.87 25.20 12.40
N THR A 327 -38.82 24.40 12.26
CA THR A 327 -38.05 23.90 13.41
C THR A 327 -36.92 24.86 13.71
N LYS A 328 -37.00 25.48 14.89
CA LYS A 328 -35.98 26.37 15.47
C LYS A 328 -34.73 25.55 15.81
N VAL A 329 -33.56 26.11 15.52
CA VAL A 329 -32.25 25.56 15.93
C VAL A 329 -32.19 25.50 17.47
N PRO A 330 -31.83 24.36 18.08
CA PRO A 330 -31.63 24.28 19.51
C PRO A 330 -30.35 25.01 19.89
N ILE A 331 -30.50 26.13 20.61
CA ILE A 331 -29.40 26.80 21.31
C ILE A 331 -28.99 25.86 22.46
N LEU A 332 -27.75 25.38 22.42
CA LEU A 332 -27.11 24.62 23.50
C LEU A 332 -27.12 25.46 24.78
N GLN A 333 -28.08 25.19 25.68
CA GLN A 333 -28.02 25.67 27.04
C GLN A 333 -26.98 24.83 27.78
N PHE A 334 -25.77 25.37 27.92
CA PHE A 334 -24.73 24.80 28.77
C PHE A 334 -25.21 24.80 30.23
N SER A 335 -25.43 23.58 30.73
CA SER A 335 -25.75 23.30 32.12
C SER A 335 -24.72 23.96 33.06
N SER A 336 -25.22 24.76 34.00
CA SER A 336 -24.46 25.55 34.98
C SER A 336 -23.74 24.74 36.07
N LYS A 337 -23.42 23.46 35.81
CA LYS A 337 -22.78 22.53 36.76
C LYS A 337 -21.32 22.19 36.46
N ILE A 338 -20.62 23.01 35.66
CA ILE A 338 -19.16 22.85 35.47
C ILE A 338 -18.46 23.68 36.56
N LYS A 339 -18.02 23.01 37.64
CA LYS A 339 -17.29 23.62 38.78
C LYS A 339 -15.94 24.25 38.38
N HIS A 340 -15.37 23.88 37.23
CA HIS A 340 -14.03 24.30 36.83
C HIS A 340 -14.08 25.31 35.67
N ARG A 341 -14.42 26.57 35.99
CA ARG A 341 -14.49 27.69 35.02
C ARG A 341 -13.18 27.91 34.24
N TRP A 342 -12.05 27.49 34.79
CA TRP A 342 -10.73 27.63 34.15
C TRP A 342 -10.54 26.73 32.93
N LEU A 343 -11.19 25.55 32.87
CA LEU A 343 -11.11 24.64 31.72
C LEU A 343 -11.72 25.24 30.45
N ILE A 344 -12.78 26.04 30.60
CA ILE A 344 -13.41 26.74 29.47
C ILE A 344 -12.47 27.80 28.90
N VAL A 345 -11.72 28.50 29.77
CA VAL A 345 -10.74 29.50 29.35
C VAL A 345 -9.60 28.85 28.56
N VAL A 346 -9.06 27.72 29.04
CA VAL A 346 -8.01 26.97 28.33
C VAL A 346 -8.49 26.48 26.96
N LEU A 347 -9.73 26.01 26.86
CA LEU A 347 -10.29 25.54 25.60
C LEU A 347 -10.46 26.67 24.58
N VAL A 348 -10.91 27.85 25.02
CA VAL A 348 -11.03 29.04 24.15
C VAL A 348 -9.66 29.51 23.67
N ILE A 349 -8.64 29.53 24.55
CA ILE A 349 -7.28 29.91 24.18
C ILE A 349 -6.69 28.95 23.15
N SER A 350 -6.91 27.64 23.30
CA SER A 350 -6.44 26.62 22.36
C SER A 350 -7.01 26.81 20.96
N VAL A 351 -8.31 27.12 20.86
CA VAL A 351 -8.97 27.39 19.57
C VAL A 351 -8.40 28.65 18.91
N ILE A 352 -8.20 29.72 19.68
CA ILE A 352 -7.61 30.97 19.18
C ILE A 352 -6.17 30.74 18.68
N PHE A 353 -5.38 29.95 19.42
CA PHE A 353 -4.00 29.64 19.03
C PHE A 353 -3.94 28.82 17.72
N GLY A 354 -4.86 27.87 17.54
CA GLY A 354 -4.97 27.11 16.30
C GLY A 354 -5.29 27.98 15.08
N ILE A 355 -6.20 28.96 15.24
CA ILE A 355 -6.55 29.91 14.18
C ILE A 355 -5.35 30.81 13.82
N ALA A 356 -4.60 31.27 14.83
CA ALA A 356 -3.42 32.11 14.62
C ALA A 356 -2.29 31.36 13.87
N LEU A 357 -2.06 30.09 14.21
CA LEU A 357 -1.08 29.24 13.54
C LEU A 357 -1.44 28.98 12.08
N TYR A 358 -2.72 28.72 11.80
CA TYR A 358 -3.23 28.53 10.45
C TYR A 358 -3.00 29.79 9.60
N GLY A 359 -3.35 30.96 10.12
CA GLY A 359 -3.10 32.23 9.43
C GLY A 359 -1.62 32.54 9.21
N TYR A 360 -0.75 32.19 10.16
CA TYR A 360 0.69 32.40 10.02
C TYR A 360 1.31 31.57 8.89
N VAL A 361 0.93 30.28 8.79
CA VAL A 361 1.42 29.39 7.72
C VAL A 361 0.96 29.87 6.35
N GLU A 362 -0.29 30.31 6.24
CA GLU A 362 -0.85 30.77 4.97
C GLU A 362 -0.24 32.12 4.52
N PHE A 363 0.15 33.00 5.46
CA PHE A 363 0.69 34.32 5.13
C PHE A 363 2.21 34.34 4.86
N PHE A 364 2.98 33.39 5.40
CA PHE A 364 4.46 33.37 5.29
C PHE A 364 5.04 32.26 4.41
N SER A 365 4.19 31.44 3.78
CA SER A 365 4.66 30.46 2.79
C SER A 365 4.99 31.13 1.45
N ASN A 366 6.24 31.59 1.29
CA ASN A 366 6.74 32.04 -0.01
C ASN A 366 6.85 30.85 -0.99
N ASP A 367 6.26 31.00 -2.18
CA ASP A 367 6.31 30.02 -3.26
C ASP A 367 7.74 29.75 -3.73
N ILE A 368 8.20 28.51 -3.54
CA ILE A 368 9.43 27.99 -4.15
C ILE A 368 9.15 27.77 -5.64
N LYS A 369 9.81 28.57 -6.50
CA LYS A 369 9.74 28.43 -7.96
C LYS A 369 10.12 27.02 -8.41
N LYS A 370 9.16 26.27 -8.95
CA LYS A 370 9.35 24.98 -9.61
C LYS A 370 9.85 25.20 -11.05
N THR A 371 11.00 24.63 -11.40
CA THR A 371 11.43 24.52 -12.81
C THR A 371 10.54 23.49 -13.49
N ALA A 372 9.57 23.95 -14.29
CA ALA A 372 8.67 23.10 -15.05
C ALA A 372 9.37 22.56 -16.31
N ALA A 373 9.19 21.26 -16.60
CA ALA A 373 9.66 20.63 -17.83
C ALA A 373 9.10 21.37 -19.06
N GLN A 374 9.99 21.71 -20.01
CA GLN A 374 9.61 22.48 -21.19
C GLN A 374 9.18 21.53 -22.32
N PRO A 375 7.95 21.69 -22.86
CA PRO A 375 7.55 20.97 -24.07
C PRO A 375 8.35 21.51 -25.27
N ILE A 376 8.95 20.63 -26.08
CA ILE A 376 9.52 21.05 -27.37
C ILE A 376 8.40 21.02 -28.41
N SER A 377 8.18 22.14 -29.09
CA SER A 377 7.39 22.14 -30.32
C SER A 377 8.17 21.46 -31.45
N LEU A 378 7.85 20.19 -31.71
CA LEU A 378 8.38 19.41 -32.85
C LEU A 378 7.72 19.79 -34.19
N GLU A 379 6.88 20.83 -34.21
CA GLU A 379 5.97 21.16 -35.31
C GLU A 379 6.66 21.51 -36.64
N ASN A 380 7.94 21.93 -36.61
CA ASN A 380 8.74 22.30 -37.77
C ASN A 380 9.89 21.32 -38.07
N THR A 381 9.84 20.09 -37.54
CA THR A 381 10.94 19.13 -37.69
C THR A 381 10.51 17.85 -38.41
N GLU A 382 11.45 17.19 -39.07
CA GLU A 382 11.29 15.87 -39.71
C GLU A 382 10.86 14.76 -38.72
N PHE A 383 10.95 15.03 -37.41
CA PHE A 383 10.58 14.11 -36.34
C PHE A 383 9.07 14.05 -36.07
N LYS A 384 8.27 15.01 -36.54
CA LYS A 384 6.81 15.06 -36.29
C LYS A 384 6.08 13.81 -36.78
N GLU A 385 6.56 13.21 -37.87
CA GLU A 385 5.95 12.02 -38.42
C GLU A 385 6.16 10.78 -37.55
N TYR A 386 7.24 10.76 -36.76
CA TYR A 386 7.70 9.60 -35.99
C TYR A 386 7.56 9.79 -34.48
N ILE A 387 7.44 11.03 -34.00
CA ILE A 387 7.40 11.39 -32.58
C ILE A 387 6.19 12.31 -32.34
N LYS A 388 5.24 11.79 -31.54
CA LYS A 388 3.96 12.44 -31.21
C LYS A 388 4.15 13.56 -30.20
N ILE A 389 4.98 13.34 -29.18
CA ILE A 389 5.21 14.29 -28.06
C ILE A 389 6.67 14.18 -27.65
N GLY A 390 7.36 15.31 -27.47
CA GLY A 390 8.71 15.38 -26.91
C GLY A 390 8.76 16.32 -25.70
N LYS A 391 9.41 15.90 -24.62
CA LYS A 391 9.65 16.73 -23.44
C LYS A 391 11.13 16.69 -23.06
N ILE A 392 11.70 17.84 -22.73
CA ILE A 392 13.03 17.91 -22.11
C ILE A 392 12.85 17.97 -20.60
N ASN A 393 13.58 17.12 -19.90
CA ASN A 393 13.79 17.22 -18.47
C ASN A 393 15.30 17.22 -18.19
N ASN A 394 15.85 18.39 -17.86
CA ASN A 394 17.30 18.60 -17.75
C ASN A 394 18.03 18.15 -19.03
N GLU A 395 18.93 17.17 -18.93
CA GLU A 395 19.72 16.66 -20.04
C GLU A 395 19.06 15.51 -20.82
N LEU A 396 17.82 15.15 -20.49
CA LEU A 396 17.10 14.01 -21.06
C LEU A 396 15.92 14.47 -21.92
N PHE A 397 15.94 14.09 -23.19
CA PHE A 397 14.77 14.14 -24.07
C PHE A 397 13.97 12.85 -23.96
N VAL A 398 12.69 12.96 -23.64
CA VAL A 398 11.73 11.85 -23.67
C VAL A 398 10.70 12.08 -24.76
N GLY A 399 10.66 11.18 -25.74
CA GLY A 399 9.75 11.22 -26.88
C GLY A 399 8.78 10.03 -26.87
N VAL A 400 7.52 10.25 -27.21
CA VAL A 400 6.56 9.18 -27.51
C VAL A 400 6.47 9.01 -29.01
N VAL A 401 6.76 7.81 -29.52
CA VAL A 401 6.78 7.51 -30.96
C VAL A 401 5.38 7.24 -31.52
N THR A 402 5.20 7.50 -32.81
CA THR A 402 3.97 7.16 -33.55
C THR A 402 4.04 5.73 -34.10
N ASP A 403 2.94 5.20 -34.62
CA ASP A 403 2.92 3.84 -35.21
C ASP A 403 3.81 3.73 -36.46
N LYS A 404 4.13 4.85 -37.12
CA LYS A 404 5.10 4.91 -38.23
C LYS A 404 6.51 4.51 -37.81
N TRP A 405 6.86 4.66 -36.53
CA TRP A 405 8.14 4.21 -35.99
C TRP A 405 8.37 2.70 -36.18
N ASN A 406 7.30 1.91 -36.06
CA ASN A 406 7.37 0.45 -36.21
C ASN A 406 7.60 0.02 -37.66
N GLN A 407 7.36 0.90 -38.62
CA GLN A 407 7.56 0.65 -40.06
C GLN A 407 9.00 0.95 -40.51
N LEU A 408 9.81 1.59 -39.67
CA LEU A 408 11.20 1.90 -39.96
C LEU A 408 12.11 0.68 -39.75
N SER A 409 13.09 0.51 -40.63
CA SER A 409 14.18 -0.44 -40.44
C SER A 409 15.08 -0.04 -39.26
N GLU A 410 15.79 -1.00 -38.67
CA GLU A 410 16.79 -0.75 -37.60
C GLU A 410 17.79 0.35 -37.97
N ALA A 411 18.27 0.36 -39.22
CA ALA A 411 19.22 1.36 -39.71
C ALA A 411 18.61 2.78 -39.74
N GLU A 412 17.34 2.90 -40.11
CA GLU A 412 16.62 4.18 -40.13
C GLU A 412 16.31 4.66 -38.71
N LYS A 413 15.94 3.75 -37.81
CA LYS A 413 15.73 4.05 -36.38
C LYS A 413 17.00 4.59 -35.72
N ARG A 414 18.16 3.97 -35.97
CA ARG A 414 19.46 4.46 -35.46
C ARG A 414 19.77 5.86 -35.98
N LYS A 415 19.61 6.07 -37.29
CA LYS A 415 19.86 7.37 -37.94
C LYS A 415 18.96 8.48 -37.37
N LEU A 416 17.72 8.16 -37.01
CA LEU A 416 16.78 9.11 -36.41
C LEU A 416 17.20 9.49 -34.98
N ILE A 417 17.68 8.52 -34.19
CA ILE A 417 18.20 8.75 -32.84
C ILE A 417 19.49 9.57 -32.86
N GLU A 418 20.40 9.31 -33.81
CA GLU A 418 21.62 10.11 -34.02
C GLU A 418 21.27 11.58 -34.29
N LYS A 419 20.32 11.82 -35.19
CA LYS A 419 19.84 13.18 -35.49
C LYS A 419 19.18 13.86 -34.28
N LEU A 420 18.46 13.11 -33.44
CA LEU A 420 17.90 13.66 -32.20
C LEU A 420 18.99 14.04 -31.19
N LEU A 421 20.04 13.22 -31.07
CA LEU A 421 21.19 13.51 -30.22
C LEU A 421 21.97 14.74 -30.73
N GLU A 422 22.13 14.89 -32.05
CA GLU A 422 22.71 16.10 -32.65
C GLU A 422 21.87 17.36 -32.36
N LEU A 423 20.55 17.26 -32.48
CA LEU A 423 19.62 18.34 -32.12
C LEU A 423 19.70 18.67 -30.61
N GLY A 424 19.88 17.64 -29.78
CA GLY A 424 20.05 17.78 -28.33
C GLY A 424 21.24 18.63 -27.90
N ARG A 425 22.36 18.56 -28.65
CA ARG A 425 23.53 19.41 -28.42
C ARG A 425 23.19 20.91 -28.53
N GLY A 426 22.21 21.27 -29.34
CA GLY A 426 21.69 22.64 -29.44
C GLY A 426 20.58 23.00 -28.45
N GLN A 427 19.87 22.01 -27.90
CA GLN A 427 18.70 22.20 -27.03
C GLN A 427 18.90 21.71 -25.58
N GLN A 428 20.14 21.61 -25.13
CA GLN A 428 20.54 21.26 -23.75
C GLN A 428 20.18 19.83 -23.30
N PHE A 429 20.08 18.87 -24.21
CA PHE A 429 19.94 17.45 -23.85
C PHE A 429 20.99 16.58 -24.54
N ASN A 430 21.55 15.61 -23.81
CA ASN A 430 22.58 14.68 -24.29
C ASN A 430 22.12 13.21 -24.24
N LYS A 431 20.89 12.97 -23.75
CA LYS A 431 20.25 11.64 -23.71
C LYS A 431 18.90 11.70 -24.40
N VAL A 432 18.59 10.65 -25.16
CA VAL A 432 17.31 10.47 -25.85
C VAL A 432 16.68 9.18 -25.38
N TYR A 433 15.39 9.24 -25.05
CA TYR A 433 14.61 8.09 -24.63
C TYR A 433 13.26 8.09 -25.35
N LEU A 434 13.02 7.06 -26.16
CA LEU A 434 11.82 6.93 -26.96
C LEU A 434 10.94 5.81 -26.43
N LEU A 435 9.66 6.14 -26.23
CA LEU A 435 8.64 5.26 -25.68
C LEU A 435 7.55 5.01 -26.72
N ASN A 436 6.99 3.80 -26.79
CA ASN A 436 5.76 3.56 -27.55
C ASN A 436 4.52 4.09 -26.81
N ASN A 437 3.35 3.98 -27.46
CA ASN A 437 2.06 4.37 -26.86
C ASN A 437 1.71 3.59 -25.57
N ASN A 438 2.36 2.44 -25.34
CA ASN A 438 2.18 1.61 -24.13
C ASN A 438 3.20 1.95 -23.03
N GLY A 439 4.04 2.98 -23.23
CA GLY A 439 5.05 3.40 -22.26
C GLY A 439 6.29 2.50 -22.17
N LEU A 440 6.44 1.53 -23.09
CA LEU A 440 7.63 0.68 -23.19
C LEU A 440 8.72 1.40 -23.97
N THR A 441 9.97 1.20 -23.56
CA THR A 441 11.14 1.76 -24.25
C THR A 441 11.34 1.04 -25.58
N VAL A 442 11.28 1.81 -26.67
CA VAL A 442 11.55 1.31 -28.02
C VAL A 442 12.95 1.67 -28.50
N ALA A 443 13.53 2.74 -27.96
CA ALA A 443 14.87 3.17 -28.28
C ALA A 443 15.45 4.08 -27.20
N SER A 444 16.75 3.98 -26.97
CA SER A 444 17.51 4.90 -26.12
C SER A 444 18.83 5.26 -26.80
N GLY A 445 19.35 6.46 -26.51
CA GLY A 445 20.60 6.95 -27.07
C GLY A 445 21.32 7.87 -26.11
N VAL A 446 22.62 7.63 -25.92
CA VAL A 446 23.54 8.48 -25.14
C VAL A 446 24.90 8.46 -25.84
N ASP A 447 25.45 9.62 -26.19
CA ASP A 447 26.76 9.84 -26.86
C ASP A 447 27.49 8.57 -27.34
N GLY A 448 27.15 8.12 -28.56
CA GLY A 448 27.79 6.98 -29.23
C GLY A 448 27.21 5.60 -28.94
N ASN A 449 26.35 5.45 -27.94
CA ASN A 449 25.62 4.21 -27.64
C ASN A 449 24.14 4.37 -27.94
N ILE A 450 23.66 3.62 -28.93
CA ILE A 450 22.25 3.58 -29.33
C ILE A 450 21.74 2.17 -29.15
N GLU A 451 20.72 2.01 -28.30
CA GLU A 451 20.04 0.75 -28.07
C GLU A 451 18.63 0.83 -28.66
N ILE A 452 18.30 -0.11 -29.54
CA ILE A 452 16.94 -0.29 -30.07
C ILE A 452 16.38 -1.55 -29.42
N SER A 453 15.24 -1.41 -28.75
CA SER A 453 14.59 -2.52 -28.06
C SER A 453 13.42 -3.03 -28.90
N GLU A 454 13.65 -4.12 -29.63
CA GLU A 454 12.57 -4.90 -30.26
C GLU A 454 11.90 -5.78 -29.20
N ARG A 455 10.99 -5.20 -28.42
CA ARG A 455 9.99 -5.99 -27.68
C ARG A 455 8.62 -5.50 -28.11
N GLN A 456 7.96 -6.32 -28.93
CA GLN A 456 6.56 -6.15 -29.32
C GLN A 456 5.63 -6.19 -28.11
#